data_AF-A0A0H5PXP1-F1
#
_entry.id   AF-A0A0H5PXP1-F1
#
_cell.length_a   1.000
_cell.length_b   1.000
_cell.length_c   1.000
_cell.angle_alpha   90.00
_cell.angle_beta   90.00
_cell.angle_gamma   90.00
#
_symmetry.space_group_name_H-M   'P 1'
#
loop_
_entity.id
_entity.type
_entity.pdbx_description
1 polymer ?
#
loop_
_entity_poly.entity_id
_entity_poly.type
_entity_poly.pdbx_seq_one_letter_code
_entity_poly.pdbx_strand_id
1 'polypeptide(L)'
;MNENTQPIELSDSNLTKPENEPTKKDTIDFLKKMIAVREAIEKSNPNYYKKTEFIITDLITIISVLEAMDDSEFEDYKKFNTHTKKEHEEFMKFIKKIEKQKNNILPILQSKLPEWHTMPIQKLASELQHDLINTGAVDLIVAGKGKKNEITSYVMATYEQPDAITMTGKPYTEFDRQVQDAVSSLWEYGHKSHIITPDMVARAMNHKTQTEKISPQFKGAVTKSLEKMRRIHITLDASEEIRKRKITLDGERVDSFKVDDYLLALKGIEIGAGGKTVKGYLIQSEPLLLTYAKRTKQLATVDSRLLDIKEVDKKGNATTVSIKSNEARVAVKGYLLRRIAVMKNDRTNKKPKQSNIILFNSLFDETGIPQDSNARRIKDYAFQVLDYFKAMNYIKGYTARKNRKSFDAVIIDL
;
A
#
# COMPACT_ATOMS: atom_id res chain seq x y z
N MET A 1 0.93 51.65 -21.73
CA MET A 1 -0.18 50.69 -21.58
C MET A 1 0.25 49.47 -22.38
N ASN A 2 0.75 48.44 -21.68
CA ASN A 2 0.02 47.21 -21.31
C ASN A 2 -0.32 46.39 -22.56
N GLU A 3 -0.08 45.09 -22.67
CA GLU A 3 0.30 44.05 -21.73
C GLU A 3 0.87 42.91 -22.59
N ASN A 4 2.02 42.35 -22.21
CA ASN A 4 2.61 41.22 -22.91
C ASN A 4 2.39 39.95 -22.07
N THR A 5 1.81 38.94 -22.71
CA THR A 5 1.62 37.59 -22.18
C THR A 5 2.56 36.62 -22.90
N GLN A 6 2.95 35.56 -22.16
CA GLN A 6 3.78 34.37 -22.50
C GLN A 6 5.27 34.45 -22.10
N PRO A 7 5.96 33.31 -21.87
CA PRO A 7 5.62 32.10 -21.12
C PRO A 7 6.66 31.82 -20.01
N ILE A 8 6.32 31.01 -18.99
CA ILE A 8 7.25 30.69 -17.89
C ILE A 8 8.20 29.56 -18.34
N GLU A 9 9.44 29.91 -18.68
CA GLU A 9 10.58 29.00 -18.70
C GLU A 9 11.09 28.78 -17.26
N LEU A 10 11.23 27.52 -16.86
CA LEU A 10 11.90 27.13 -15.61
C LEU A 10 13.42 27.27 -15.81
N SER A 11 13.97 28.38 -15.37
CA SER A 11 15.41 28.64 -15.34
C SER A 11 16.11 27.85 -14.22
N ASP A 12 17.24 27.23 -14.56
CA ASP A 12 18.26 26.64 -13.69
C ASP A 12 18.85 27.66 -12.68
N SER A 13 18.13 28.02 -11.63
CA SER A 13 18.66 28.88 -10.57
C SER A 13 18.31 28.35 -9.17
N ASN A 14 19.27 27.62 -8.57
CA ASN A 14 19.71 27.80 -7.19
C ASN A 14 20.86 26.84 -6.81
N LEU A 15 21.91 26.84 -7.61
CA LEU A 15 23.25 26.42 -7.17
C LEU A 15 24.21 27.58 -7.41
N THR A 16 24.08 28.63 -6.60
CA THR A 16 25.14 29.62 -6.45
C THR A 16 26.37 28.94 -5.88
N LYS A 17 27.52 29.09 -6.56
CA LYS A 17 28.84 28.80 -6.00
C LYS A 17 28.98 29.58 -4.67
N PRO A 18 29.46 28.96 -3.58
CA PRO A 18 29.77 29.72 -2.38
C PRO A 18 30.96 30.64 -2.70
N GLU A 19 30.73 31.96 -2.60
CA GLU A 19 31.72 33.02 -2.88
C GLU A 19 32.80 33.17 -1.80
N ASN A 20 32.80 32.35 -0.75
CA ASN A 20 33.81 32.41 0.30
C ASN A 20 34.62 31.11 0.35
N GLU A 21 35.95 31.23 0.41
CA GLU A 21 36.83 30.09 0.63
C GLU A 21 36.42 29.33 1.90
N PRO A 22 36.38 27.98 1.86
CA PRO A 22 35.93 27.19 2.99
C PRO A 22 36.81 27.46 4.20
N THR A 23 36.18 27.76 5.34
CA THR A 23 36.92 27.96 6.59
C THR A 23 37.44 26.62 7.11
N LYS A 24 38.39 26.67 8.04
CA LYS A 24 38.89 25.49 8.76
C LYS A 24 37.77 24.66 9.37
N LYS A 25 36.81 25.36 9.96
CA LYS A 25 35.63 24.77 10.59
C LYS A 25 34.75 24.05 9.56
N ASP A 26 34.50 24.66 8.40
CA ASP A 26 33.70 24.05 7.34
C ASP A 26 34.36 22.77 6.79
N THR A 27 35.69 22.78 6.69
CA THR A 27 36.48 21.63 6.25
C THR A 27 36.42 20.48 7.26
N ILE A 28 36.58 20.78 8.55
CA ILE A 28 36.47 19.78 9.63
C ILE A 28 35.05 19.22 9.72
N ASP A 29 34.02 20.06 9.62
CA ASP A 29 32.62 19.63 9.67
C ASP A 29 32.24 18.74 8.48
N PHE A 30 32.79 19.01 7.29
CA PHE A 30 32.62 18.16 6.12
C PHE A 30 33.24 16.77 6.32
N LEU A 31 34.48 16.71 6.81
CA LEU A 31 35.18 15.44 7.07
C LEU A 31 34.48 14.61 8.16
N LYS A 32 33.98 15.26 9.22
CA LYS A 32 33.17 14.62 10.28
C LYS A 32 31.86 14.04 9.74
N LYS A 33 31.18 14.77 8.84
CA LYS A 33 29.96 14.25 8.16
C LYS A 33 30.27 13.03 7.29
N MET A 34 31.41 13.00 6.60
CA MET A 34 31.81 11.83 5.81
C MET A 34 32.05 10.59 6.67
N ILE A 35 32.69 10.75 7.84
CA ILE A 35 32.87 9.66 8.81
C ILE A 35 31.51 9.14 9.30
N ALA A 36 30.60 10.04 9.70
CA ALA A 36 29.29 9.66 10.23
C ALA A 36 28.41 8.91 9.20
N VAL A 37 28.42 9.35 7.94
CA VAL A 37 27.70 8.64 6.85
C VAL A 37 28.28 7.25 6.65
N ARG A 38 29.60 7.11 6.75
CA ARG A 38 30.28 5.83 6.56
C ARG A 38 30.04 4.86 7.72
N GLU A 39 30.11 5.32 8.97
CA GLU A 39 29.78 4.52 10.16
C GLU A 39 28.33 4.01 10.12
N ALA A 40 27.39 4.83 9.64
CA ALA A 40 26.01 4.44 9.44
C ALA A 40 25.86 3.31 8.40
N ILE A 41 26.67 3.34 7.34
CA ILE A 41 26.71 2.30 6.31
C ILE A 41 27.34 1.01 6.86
N GLU A 42 28.43 1.11 7.62
CA GLU A 42 29.12 -0.03 8.23
C GLU A 42 28.24 -0.80 9.22
N LYS A 43 27.49 -0.07 10.08
CA LYS A 43 26.45 -0.65 10.95
C LYS A 43 25.37 -1.40 10.18
N SER A 44 25.06 -0.96 8.96
CA SER A 44 24.01 -1.56 8.13
C SER A 44 24.48 -2.76 7.31
N ASN A 45 25.80 -2.92 7.07
CA ASN A 45 26.32 -3.98 6.20
C ASN A 45 27.80 -4.36 6.50
N PRO A 46 28.07 -5.19 7.52
CA PRO A 46 29.43 -5.42 8.05
C PRO A 46 30.40 -6.11 7.09
N ASN A 47 29.89 -6.85 6.09
CA ASN A 47 30.73 -7.65 5.19
C ASN A 47 31.25 -6.86 3.97
N TYR A 48 30.83 -5.60 3.80
CA TYR A 48 31.10 -4.86 2.56
C TYR A 48 32.50 -4.21 2.53
N TYR A 49 33.22 -4.11 3.65
CA TYR A 49 34.43 -3.27 3.71
C TYR A 49 35.52 -3.77 4.68
N LYS A 50 36.22 -4.86 4.31
CA LYS A 50 37.54 -5.19 4.90
C LYS A 50 38.72 -4.44 4.27
N LYS A 51 38.48 -3.58 3.27
CA LYS A 51 39.54 -2.94 2.46
C LYS A 51 39.65 -1.42 2.60
N THR A 52 38.84 -0.79 3.44
CA THR A 52 38.76 0.68 3.58
C THR A 52 39.04 1.17 5.00
N GLU A 53 39.38 0.28 5.94
CA GLU A 53 39.77 0.62 7.32
C GLU A 53 40.92 1.65 7.32
N PHE A 54 41.89 1.49 6.40
CA PHE A 54 42.99 2.42 6.15
C PHE A 54 42.52 3.86 5.90
N ILE A 55 41.42 4.04 5.15
CA ILE A 55 40.90 5.37 4.78
C ILE A 55 40.22 6.08 5.97
N ILE A 56 39.63 5.36 6.94
CA ILE A 56 39.05 6.01 8.14
C ILE A 56 40.18 6.50 9.04
N THR A 57 41.18 5.65 9.29
CA THR A 57 42.32 5.98 10.14
C THR A 57 43.05 7.21 9.59
N ASP A 58 43.23 7.30 8.28
CA ASP A 58 43.82 8.48 7.63
C ASP A 58 42.95 9.74 7.79
N LEU A 59 41.62 9.63 7.62
CA LEU A 59 40.71 10.77 7.76
C LEU A 59 40.60 11.27 9.21
N ILE A 60 40.57 10.36 10.19
CA ILE A 60 40.60 10.73 11.61
C ILE A 60 41.92 11.40 11.96
N THR A 61 43.04 10.87 11.46
CA THR A 61 44.37 11.46 11.67
C THR A 61 44.45 12.86 11.06
N ILE A 62 43.91 13.06 9.86
CA ILE A 62 43.84 14.36 9.19
C ILE A 62 42.97 15.35 9.99
N ILE A 63 41.82 14.92 10.52
CA ILE A 63 40.97 15.78 11.36
C ILE A 63 41.72 16.18 12.63
N SER A 64 42.38 15.25 13.32
CA SER A 64 43.14 15.54 14.54
C SER A 64 44.28 16.53 14.30
N VAL A 65 44.98 16.40 13.16
CA VAL A 65 46.03 17.34 12.74
C VAL A 65 45.44 18.71 12.43
N LEU A 66 44.33 18.78 11.69
CA LEU A 66 43.65 20.04 11.40
C LEU A 66 43.10 20.71 12.66
N GLU A 67 42.56 19.96 13.62
CA GLU A 67 42.08 20.49 14.90
C GLU A 67 43.20 21.06 15.77
N ALA A 68 44.41 20.51 15.67
CA ALA A 68 45.58 20.92 16.43
C ALA A 68 46.36 22.11 15.82
N MET A 69 46.18 22.39 14.53
CA MET A 69 46.82 23.53 13.85
C MET A 69 46.30 24.86 14.40
N ASP A 70 47.07 25.94 14.29
CA ASP A 70 46.55 27.30 14.43
C ASP A 70 46.06 27.88 13.09
N ASP A 71 45.50 29.09 13.11
CA ASP A 71 44.94 29.71 11.89
C ASP A 71 46.04 30.14 10.89
N SER A 72 47.26 30.40 11.35
CA SER A 72 48.41 30.71 10.48
C SER A 72 48.93 29.44 9.80
N GLU A 73 49.04 28.34 10.55
CA GLU A 73 49.42 27.02 10.04
C GLU A 73 48.39 26.46 9.06
N PHE A 74 47.10 26.75 9.28
CA PHE A 74 46.03 26.38 8.35
C PHE A 74 46.10 27.13 7.02
N GLU A 75 46.48 28.42 7.03
CA GLU A 75 46.69 29.19 5.80
C GLU A 75 47.92 28.71 5.01
N ASP A 76 48.97 28.23 5.66
CA ASP A 76 50.10 27.61 4.98
C ASP A 76 49.78 26.18 4.48
N TYR A 77 48.94 25.42 5.19
CA TYR A 77 48.37 24.16 4.71
C TYR A 77 47.54 24.35 3.42
N LYS A 78 46.76 25.43 3.33
CA LYS A 78 46.02 25.79 2.10
C LYS A 78 46.95 26.07 0.93
N LYS A 79 48.09 26.75 1.15
CA LYS A 79 49.07 27.08 0.10
C LYS A 79 49.80 25.85 -0.44
N PHE A 80 50.07 24.85 0.40
CA PHE A 80 50.77 23.63 0.00
C PHE A 80 49.87 22.60 -0.71
N ASN A 81 48.54 22.65 -0.50
CA ASN A 81 47.64 21.60 -0.97
C ASN A 81 46.92 21.94 -2.28
N THR A 82 47.68 22.31 -3.31
CA THR A 82 47.20 22.44 -4.70
C THR A 82 46.88 21.09 -5.38
N HIS A 83 47.02 19.97 -4.67
CA HIS A 83 46.77 18.62 -5.20
C HIS A 83 45.30 18.17 -5.15
N THR A 84 44.40 18.91 -4.49
CA THR A 84 43.04 18.40 -4.23
C THR A 84 41.93 19.04 -5.06
N LYS A 85 42.23 19.73 -6.18
CA LYS A 85 41.16 20.09 -7.14
C LYS A 85 40.88 18.97 -8.13
N LYS A 86 41.95 18.35 -8.65
CA LYS A 86 41.87 17.23 -9.59
C LYS A 86 41.41 15.95 -8.89
N GLU A 87 41.91 15.68 -7.68
CA GLU A 87 41.47 14.54 -6.86
C GLU A 87 40.03 14.72 -6.35
N HIS A 88 39.62 15.95 -6.01
CA HIS A 88 38.22 16.24 -5.69
C HIS A 88 37.31 16.11 -6.92
N GLU A 89 37.74 16.57 -8.10
CA GLU A 89 36.99 16.36 -9.35
C GLU A 89 36.94 14.88 -9.77
N GLU A 90 38.00 14.12 -9.56
CA GLU A 90 38.05 12.67 -9.80
C GLU A 90 37.18 11.91 -8.78
N PHE A 91 37.19 12.32 -7.51
CA PHE A 91 36.29 11.80 -6.48
C PHE A 91 34.84 12.16 -6.79
N MET A 92 34.53 13.38 -7.20
CA MET A 92 33.17 13.79 -7.61
C MET A 92 32.74 13.10 -8.91
N LYS A 93 33.65 12.83 -9.86
CA LYS A 93 33.39 11.97 -11.02
C LYS A 93 33.14 10.52 -10.61
N PHE A 94 33.87 10.01 -9.62
CA PHE A 94 33.68 8.68 -9.06
C PHE A 94 32.35 8.56 -8.31
N ILE A 95 31.97 9.56 -7.51
CA ILE A 95 30.65 9.67 -6.86
C ILE A 95 29.54 9.76 -7.92
N LYS A 96 29.65 10.63 -8.94
CA LYS A 96 28.69 10.67 -10.06
C LYS A 96 28.64 9.36 -10.84
N LYS A 97 29.76 8.64 -10.97
CA LYS A 97 29.81 7.29 -11.59
C LYS A 97 29.12 6.25 -10.70
N ILE A 98 29.30 6.32 -9.37
CA ILE A 98 28.58 5.49 -8.39
C ILE A 98 27.09 5.85 -8.34
N GLU A 99 26.71 7.12 -8.46
CA GLU A 99 25.30 7.57 -8.54
C GLU A 99 24.66 7.14 -9.86
N LYS A 100 25.38 7.25 -10.98
CA LYS A 100 24.95 6.73 -12.29
C LYS A 100 24.90 5.20 -12.31
N GLN A 101 25.78 4.53 -11.58
CA GLN A 101 25.72 3.08 -11.36
C GLN A 101 24.61 2.69 -10.37
N LYS A 102 24.32 3.46 -9.32
CA LYS A 102 23.18 3.29 -8.40
C LYS A 102 21.84 3.50 -9.10
N ASN A 103 21.75 4.49 -10.00
CA ASN A 103 20.60 4.67 -10.88
C ASN A 103 20.44 3.53 -11.90
N ASN A 104 21.49 2.72 -12.11
CA ASN A 104 21.46 1.47 -12.87
C ASN A 104 21.39 0.21 -11.98
N ILE A 105 21.37 0.34 -10.65
CA ILE A 105 21.08 -0.77 -9.74
C ILE A 105 19.58 -0.72 -9.51
N LEU A 106 18.86 -1.58 -10.24
CA LEU A 106 17.44 -1.79 -10.00
C LEU A 106 17.22 -2.03 -8.49
N PRO A 107 16.24 -1.37 -7.85
CA PRO A 107 16.03 -1.48 -6.42
C PRO A 107 15.90 -2.96 -6.04
N ILE A 108 16.69 -3.43 -5.07
CA ILE A 108 16.67 -4.84 -4.67
C ILE A 108 15.28 -5.14 -4.11
N LEU A 109 14.56 -6.07 -4.75
CA LEU A 109 13.22 -6.46 -4.32
C LEU A 109 13.30 -7.20 -3.00
N GLN A 110 12.81 -6.57 -1.94
CA GLN A 110 12.62 -7.19 -0.64
C GLN A 110 11.12 -7.36 -0.38
N SER A 111 10.70 -8.58 -0.08
CA SER A 111 9.29 -8.89 0.16
C SER A 111 9.08 -9.34 1.59
N LYS A 112 8.13 -8.70 2.27
CA LYS A 112 7.62 -9.07 3.58
C LYS A 112 6.13 -9.40 3.44
N LEU A 113 5.74 -10.62 3.83
CA LEU A 113 4.33 -11.01 3.85
C LEU A 113 3.64 -10.32 5.04
N PRO A 114 2.50 -9.64 4.86
CA PRO A 114 1.77 -9.02 5.96
C PRO A 114 1.24 -10.05 6.96
N GLU A 115 1.49 -9.84 8.25
CA GLU A 115 0.89 -10.63 9.34
C GLU A 115 -0.60 -10.31 9.52
N TRP A 116 -0.97 -9.07 9.22
CA TRP A 116 -2.33 -8.56 9.35
C TRP A 116 -2.87 -8.16 7.99
N HIS A 117 -4.16 -8.43 7.78
CA HIS A 117 -4.91 -8.02 6.62
C HIS A 117 -5.84 -6.87 6.98
N THR A 118 -5.66 -5.74 6.29
CA THR A 118 -6.40 -4.50 6.52
C THR A 118 -7.41 -4.27 5.41
N MET A 119 -8.66 -4.06 5.79
CA MET A 119 -9.80 -3.88 4.89
C MET A 119 -10.52 -2.56 5.19
N PRO A 120 -10.44 -1.56 4.30
CA PRO A 120 -11.34 -0.42 4.27
C PRO A 120 -12.81 -0.86 4.12
N ILE A 121 -13.62 -0.65 5.16
CA ILE A 121 -15.04 -1.09 5.22
C ILE A 121 -16.04 0.06 5.05
N GLN A 122 -15.56 1.27 4.76
CA GLN A 122 -16.40 2.44 4.55
C GLN A 122 -17.29 2.31 3.30
N LYS A 123 -18.34 3.14 3.26
CA LYS A 123 -19.36 3.12 2.22
C LYS A 123 -18.77 3.36 0.82
N LEU A 124 -17.83 4.31 0.67
CA LEU A 124 -17.15 4.59 -0.61
C LEU A 124 -16.52 3.35 -1.23
N ALA A 125 -15.81 2.53 -0.43
CA ALA A 125 -15.17 1.31 -0.91
C ALA A 125 -16.18 0.28 -1.45
N SER A 126 -17.41 0.33 -0.98
CA SER A 126 -18.50 -0.55 -1.46
C SER A 126 -19.17 0.05 -2.70
N GLU A 127 -19.45 1.36 -2.69
CA GLU A 127 -20.09 2.04 -3.84
C GLU A 127 -19.19 2.16 -5.07
N LEU A 128 -17.86 2.07 -4.94
CA LEU A 128 -17.00 1.95 -6.14
C LEU A 128 -17.37 0.73 -7.00
N GLN A 129 -17.98 -0.31 -6.43
CA GLN A 129 -18.48 -1.49 -7.15
C GLN A 129 -19.85 -1.27 -7.80
N HIS A 130 -20.52 -0.16 -7.47
CA HIS A 130 -21.86 0.21 -7.90
C HIS A 130 -21.83 1.53 -8.66
N ASP A 131 -21.74 1.48 -9.99
CA ASP A 131 -21.96 2.58 -10.95
C ASP A 131 -21.55 4.00 -10.46
N LEU A 132 -20.44 4.13 -9.73
CA LEU A 132 -19.98 5.40 -9.18
C LEU A 132 -18.94 6.05 -10.10
N ILE A 133 -18.12 5.22 -10.73
CA ILE A 133 -17.04 5.66 -11.61
C ILE A 133 -17.64 6.19 -12.93
N ASN A 134 -17.21 7.39 -13.33
CA ASN A 134 -17.66 8.12 -14.52
C ASN A 134 -19.13 8.59 -14.49
N THR A 135 -19.76 8.70 -13.32
CA THR A 135 -21.13 9.24 -13.21
C THR A 135 -21.21 10.72 -12.90
N GLY A 136 -20.07 11.38 -12.76
CA GLY A 136 -19.97 12.75 -12.29
C GLY A 136 -19.87 12.81 -10.77
N ALA A 137 -20.13 14.00 -10.23
CA ALA A 137 -20.09 14.23 -8.80
C ALA A 137 -21.40 13.79 -8.13
N VAL A 138 -21.28 13.09 -6.99
CA VAL A 138 -22.41 12.59 -6.22
C VAL A 138 -22.26 12.88 -4.72
N ASP A 139 -23.38 13.18 -4.07
CA ASP A 139 -23.46 13.20 -2.60
C ASP A 139 -23.69 11.78 -2.09
N LEU A 140 -22.60 11.12 -1.71
CA LEU A 140 -22.64 9.76 -1.20
C LEU A 140 -23.19 9.74 0.22
N ILE A 141 -24.35 9.10 0.43
CA ILE A 141 -24.91 8.87 1.77
C ILE A 141 -24.09 7.80 2.50
N VAL A 142 -23.26 8.23 3.45
CA VAL A 142 -22.35 7.37 4.22
C VAL A 142 -22.95 6.86 5.54
N ALA A 143 -23.99 7.53 6.07
CA ALA A 143 -24.76 7.04 7.21
C ALA A 143 -26.16 7.65 7.28
N GLY A 144 -27.10 6.96 7.95
CA GLY A 144 -28.39 7.55 8.31
C GLY A 144 -29.35 7.84 7.16
N LYS A 145 -29.27 7.08 6.06
CA LYS A 145 -30.12 7.26 4.86
C LYS A 145 -31.59 7.48 5.22
N GLY A 146 -32.16 8.60 4.78
CA GLY A 146 -33.55 8.99 5.00
C GLY A 146 -33.90 9.37 6.45
N LYS A 147 -32.89 9.63 7.30
CA LYS A 147 -33.08 10.01 8.71
C LYS A 147 -32.57 11.43 8.97
N LYS A 148 -33.04 12.06 10.05
CA LYS A 148 -32.60 13.40 10.47
C LYS A 148 -31.08 13.51 10.69
N ASN A 149 -30.40 12.40 10.97
CA ASN A 149 -28.95 12.31 11.15
C ASN A 149 -28.22 11.76 9.92
N GLU A 150 -28.74 12.01 8.71
CA GLU A 150 -28.06 11.66 7.47
C GLU A 150 -26.70 12.35 7.37
N ILE A 151 -25.71 11.56 6.97
CA ILE A 151 -24.33 11.98 6.76
C ILE A 151 -24.00 11.68 5.31
N THR A 152 -23.53 12.70 4.60
CA THR A 152 -23.08 12.62 3.22
C THR A 152 -21.59 12.97 3.11
N SER A 153 -20.96 12.45 2.07
CA SER A 153 -19.63 12.84 1.62
C SER A 153 -19.71 13.10 0.12
N TYR A 154 -19.15 14.21 -0.35
CA TYR A 154 -19.13 14.52 -1.78
C TYR A 154 -18.03 13.73 -2.46
N VAL A 155 -18.35 13.03 -3.54
CA VAL A 155 -17.43 12.14 -4.24
C VAL A 155 -17.55 12.31 -5.74
N MET A 156 -16.42 12.38 -6.42
CA MET A 156 -16.32 12.21 -7.87
C MET A 156 -15.24 11.18 -8.15
N ALA A 157 -15.58 10.15 -8.93
CA ALA A 157 -14.64 9.12 -9.34
C ALA A 157 -14.59 9.05 -10.87
N THR A 158 -13.42 9.17 -11.46
CA THR A 158 -13.21 9.16 -12.91
C THR A 158 -12.19 8.11 -13.29
N TYR A 159 -12.46 7.39 -14.38
CA TYR A 159 -11.51 6.46 -14.98
C TYR A 159 -10.75 7.15 -16.10
N GLU A 160 -9.48 7.42 -15.86
CA GLU A 160 -8.62 8.08 -16.83
C GLU A 160 -8.04 7.07 -17.83
N GLN A 161 -7.92 7.52 -19.09
CA GLN A 161 -7.38 6.70 -20.19
C GLN A 161 -8.11 5.36 -20.38
N PRO A 162 -9.44 5.38 -20.62
CA PRO A 162 -10.24 4.15 -20.76
C PRO A 162 -9.72 3.22 -21.85
N ASP A 163 -9.16 3.77 -22.93
CA ASP A 163 -8.65 3.00 -24.08
C ASP A 163 -7.32 2.29 -23.79
N ALA A 164 -6.62 2.64 -22.70
CA ALA A 164 -5.33 2.03 -22.36
C ALA A 164 -5.46 0.59 -21.86
N ILE A 165 -6.66 0.17 -21.43
CA ILE A 165 -6.94 -1.19 -20.96
C ILE A 165 -8.29 -1.62 -21.51
N THR A 166 -8.33 -2.73 -22.25
CA THR A 166 -9.62 -3.32 -22.65
C THR A 166 -10.39 -3.78 -21.42
N MET A 167 -11.43 -3.03 -21.09
CA MET A 167 -12.34 -3.33 -20.00
C MET A 167 -13.47 -4.22 -20.50
N THR A 168 -13.66 -5.33 -19.80
CA THR A 168 -14.81 -6.21 -19.98
C THR A 168 -15.60 -6.17 -18.67
N GLY A 169 -16.76 -5.53 -18.68
CA GLY A 169 -17.59 -5.36 -17.47
C GLY A 169 -17.24 -4.14 -16.61
N LYS A 170 -17.51 -4.21 -15.31
CA LYS A 170 -17.41 -3.09 -14.38
C LYS A 170 -15.97 -2.58 -14.19
N PRO A 171 -15.77 -1.26 -13.99
CA PRO A 171 -14.45 -0.69 -13.73
C PRO A 171 -13.80 -1.20 -12.44
N TYR A 172 -14.62 -1.44 -11.42
CA TYR A 172 -14.16 -1.90 -10.11
C TYR A 172 -15.08 -3.02 -9.63
N THR A 173 -14.48 -4.17 -9.30
CA THR A 173 -15.17 -5.39 -8.88
C THR A 173 -14.78 -5.74 -7.45
N GLU A 174 -15.47 -6.71 -6.86
CA GLU A 174 -15.08 -7.26 -5.57
C GLU A 174 -13.67 -7.85 -5.58
N PHE A 175 -13.23 -8.46 -6.68
CA PHE A 175 -11.85 -8.92 -6.81
C PHE A 175 -10.86 -7.74 -6.75
N ASP A 176 -11.17 -6.62 -7.40
CA ASP A 176 -10.31 -5.42 -7.34
C ASP A 176 -10.23 -4.84 -5.93
N ARG A 177 -11.33 -4.90 -5.18
CA ARG A 177 -11.33 -4.55 -3.76
C ARG A 177 -10.41 -5.44 -2.93
N GLN A 178 -10.38 -6.74 -3.19
CA GLN A 178 -9.44 -7.65 -2.52
C GLN A 178 -7.97 -7.36 -2.87
N VAL A 179 -7.70 -6.94 -4.11
CA VAL A 179 -6.37 -6.47 -4.51
C VAL A 179 -6.02 -5.18 -3.76
N GLN A 180 -6.96 -4.25 -3.63
CA GLN A 180 -6.80 -3.00 -2.87
C GLN A 180 -6.54 -3.25 -1.38
N ASP A 181 -7.29 -4.16 -0.75
CA ASP A 181 -7.14 -4.56 0.65
C ASP A 181 -5.73 -5.16 0.87
N ALA A 182 -5.24 -5.97 -0.08
CA ALA A 182 -3.89 -6.53 -0.04
C ALA A 182 -2.79 -5.47 -0.22
N VAL A 183 -2.98 -4.49 -1.11
CA VAL A 183 -2.05 -3.35 -1.24
C VAL A 183 -2.02 -2.52 0.04
N SER A 184 -3.18 -2.26 0.65
CA SER A 184 -3.28 -1.58 1.96
C SER A 184 -2.54 -2.34 3.05
N SER A 185 -2.66 -3.67 3.07
CA SER A 185 -1.95 -4.54 4.02
C SER A 185 -0.43 -4.51 3.81
N LEU A 186 0.02 -4.48 2.54
CA LEU A 186 1.44 -4.35 2.19
C LEU A 186 2.00 -2.97 2.52
N TRP A 187 1.19 -1.91 2.41
CA TRP A 187 1.56 -0.58 2.85
C TRP A 187 1.78 -0.54 4.38
N GLU A 188 0.83 -1.03 5.15
CA GLU A 188 0.90 -0.99 6.62
C GLU A 188 1.97 -1.91 7.22
N TYR A 189 2.07 -3.15 6.72
CA TYR A 189 2.82 -4.21 7.39
C TYR A 189 3.90 -4.85 6.52
N GLY A 190 3.97 -4.48 5.25
CA GLY A 190 4.95 -4.98 4.30
C GLY A 190 6.32 -4.33 4.46
N HIS A 191 7.10 -4.37 3.38
CA HIS A 191 8.44 -3.83 3.39
C HIS A 191 8.44 -2.30 3.23
N LYS A 192 9.33 -1.60 3.95
CA LYS A 192 9.39 -0.13 3.98
C LYS A 192 9.74 0.54 2.65
N SER A 193 10.23 -0.22 1.67
CA SER A 193 10.47 0.31 0.32
C SER A 193 9.18 0.65 -0.42
N HIS A 194 8.03 0.10 0.00
CA HIS A 194 6.74 0.24 -0.69
C HIS A 194 6.78 -0.12 -2.18
N ILE A 195 7.77 -0.95 -2.54
CA ILE A 195 7.86 -1.57 -3.86
C ILE A 195 7.14 -2.91 -3.80
N ILE A 196 6.16 -3.07 -4.66
CA ILE A 196 5.34 -4.28 -4.76
C ILE A 196 5.41 -4.86 -6.17
N THR A 197 5.27 -6.18 -6.27
CA THR A 197 5.03 -6.86 -7.55
C THR A 197 3.64 -7.50 -7.51
N PRO A 198 3.03 -7.80 -8.68
CA PRO A 198 1.78 -8.58 -8.72
C PRO A 198 1.87 -9.91 -7.95
N ASP A 199 3.07 -10.50 -7.88
CA ASP A 199 3.31 -11.74 -7.15
C ASP A 199 3.23 -11.52 -5.63
N MET A 200 3.82 -10.43 -5.11
CA MET A 200 3.71 -10.05 -3.70
C MET A 200 2.26 -9.76 -3.29
N VAL A 201 1.51 -9.06 -4.15
CA VAL A 201 0.09 -8.79 -3.90
C VAL A 201 -0.72 -10.09 -3.91
N ALA A 202 -0.51 -10.95 -4.90
CA ALA A 202 -1.18 -12.26 -4.95
C ALA A 202 -0.86 -13.15 -3.74
N ARG A 203 0.36 -13.07 -3.21
CA ARG A 203 0.75 -13.76 -1.96
C ARG A 203 0.04 -13.18 -0.75
N ALA A 204 -0.01 -11.85 -0.63
CA ALA A 204 -0.73 -11.18 0.46
C ALA A 204 -2.23 -11.52 0.45
N MET A 205 -2.86 -11.61 -0.72
CA MET A 205 -4.28 -12.00 -0.85
C MET A 205 -4.60 -13.44 -0.44
N ASN A 206 -3.60 -14.30 -0.33
CA ASN A 206 -3.77 -15.75 -0.11
C ASN A 206 -2.92 -16.28 1.04
N HIS A 207 -2.24 -15.39 1.79
CA HIS A 207 -1.27 -15.74 2.83
C HIS A 207 -0.28 -16.83 2.36
N LYS A 208 0.30 -16.64 1.17
CA LYS A 208 1.29 -17.57 0.60
C LYS A 208 2.71 -17.10 0.86
N THR A 209 3.55 -18.02 1.32
CA THR A 209 5.00 -17.81 1.50
C THR A 209 5.72 -17.68 0.16
N GLN A 210 6.98 -17.23 0.12
CA GLN A 210 7.73 -17.02 -1.13
C GLN A 210 7.96 -18.29 -1.97
N THR A 211 8.02 -19.45 -1.33
CA THR A 211 8.31 -20.72 -1.98
C THR A 211 7.10 -21.29 -2.72
N GLU A 212 5.89 -20.87 -2.34
CA GLU A 212 4.66 -21.35 -2.95
C GLU A 212 4.44 -20.73 -4.33
N LYS A 213 3.97 -21.51 -5.29
CA LYS A 213 3.73 -21.01 -6.65
C LYS A 213 2.40 -20.26 -6.73
N ILE A 214 2.44 -19.06 -7.32
CA ILE A 214 1.26 -18.34 -7.78
C ILE A 214 1.02 -18.70 -9.24
N SER A 215 -0.24 -19.04 -9.60
CA SER A 215 -0.55 -19.37 -10.99
C SER A 215 -0.42 -18.13 -11.90
N PRO A 216 0.11 -18.26 -13.13
CA PRO A 216 0.25 -17.14 -14.05
C PRO A 216 -1.05 -16.41 -14.34
N GLN A 217 -2.17 -17.14 -14.47
CA GLN A 217 -3.50 -16.56 -14.69
C GLN A 217 -3.90 -15.63 -13.53
N PHE A 218 -3.79 -16.09 -12.29
CA PHE A 218 -4.10 -15.28 -11.11
C PHE A 218 -3.19 -14.06 -10.99
N LYS A 219 -1.89 -14.20 -11.28
CA LYS A 219 -0.95 -13.07 -11.34
C LYS A 219 -1.35 -12.06 -12.42
N GLY A 220 -1.82 -12.53 -13.58
CA GLY A 220 -2.36 -11.70 -14.66
C GLY A 220 -3.59 -10.90 -14.21
N ALA A 221 -4.52 -11.54 -13.51
CA ALA A 221 -5.71 -10.89 -12.95
C ALA A 221 -5.34 -9.78 -11.94
N VAL A 222 -4.42 -10.07 -11.01
CA VAL A 222 -3.90 -9.06 -10.07
C VAL A 222 -3.21 -7.91 -10.80
N THR A 223 -2.43 -8.20 -11.84
CA THR A 223 -1.77 -7.17 -12.66
C THR A 223 -2.80 -6.27 -13.34
N LYS A 224 -3.85 -6.83 -13.95
CA LYS A 224 -4.94 -6.06 -14.57
C LYS A 224 -5.64 -5.19 -13.54
N SER A 225 -5.89 -5.71 -12.35
CA SER A 225 -6.52 -4.98 -11.26
C SER A 225 -5.70 -3.78 -10.78
N LEU A 226 -4.39 -3.94 -10.57
CA LEU A 226 -3.48 -2.85 -10.23
C LEU A 226 -3.45 -1.77 -11.31
N GLU A 227 -3.40 -2.17 -12.59
CA GLU A 227 -3.41 -1.24 -13.72
C GLU A 227 -4.76 -0.49 -13.84
N LYS A 228 -5.89 -1.11 -13.51
CA LYS A 228 -7.17 -0.41 -13.42
C LYS A 228 -7.15 0.61 -12.28
N MET A 229 -6.81 0.19 -11.07
CA MET A 229 -6.90 1.05 -9.89
C MET A 229 -5.95 2.25 -9.92
N ARG A 230 -4.78 2.13 -10.56
CA ARG A 230 -3.86 3.28 -10.74
C ARG A 230 -4.34 4.34 -11.74
N ARG A 231 -5.48 4.12 -12.39
CA ARG A 231 -6.13 5.04 -13.35
C ARG A 231 -7.49 5.53 -12.88
N ILE A 232 -7.95 5.08 -11.72
CA ILE A 232 -9.18 5.62 -11.11
C ILE A 232 -8.75 6.82 -10.27
N HIS A 233 -9.13 8.02 -10.69
CA HIS A 233 -8.93 9.26 -9.93
C HIS A 233 -10.16 9.52 -9.07
N ILE A 234 -9.97 9.91 -7.81
CA ILE A 234 -11.06 10.16 -6.86
C ILE A 234 -10.84 11.50 -6.16
N THR A 235 -11.82 12.38 -6.31
CA THR A 235 -11.97 13.58 -5.50
C THR A 235 -13.02 13.29 -4.41
N LEU A 236 -12.64 13.45 -3.15
CA LEU A 236 -13.47 13.18 -1.97
C LEU A 236 -13.46 14.39 -1.03
N ASP A 237 -14.64 14.88 -0.65
CA ASP A 237 -14.82 15.78 0.48
C ASP A 237 -15.70 15.11 1.54
N ALA A 238 -15.07 14.70 2.65
CA ALA A 238 -15.74 14.06 3.78
C ALA A 238 -15.81 14.99 5.01
N SER A 239 -15.72 16.31 4.81
CA SER A 239 -15.74 17.30 5.90
C SER A 239 -17.05 17.22 6.71
N GLU A 240 -18.19 17.05 6.04
CA GLU A 240 -19.49 16.78 6.69
C GLU A 240 -19.45 15.54 7.58
N GLU A 241 -18.91 14.44 7.06
CA GLU A 241 -18.82 13.18 7.80
C GLU A 241 -17.94 13.31 9.04
N ILE A 242 -16.76 13.91 8.91
CA ILE A 242 -15.83 14.09 10.01
C ILE A 242 -16.44 14.96 11.12
N ARG A 243 -17.09 16.08 10.76
CA ARG A 243 -17.76 16.97 11.72
C ARG A 243 -18.88 16.24 12.46
N LYS A 244 -19.74 15.51 11.75
CA LYS A 244 -20.87 14.78 12.34
C LYS A 244 -20.42 13.58 13.19
N ARG A 245 -19.31 12.93 12.83
CA ARG A 245 -18.70 11.86 13.62
C ARG A 245 -17.84 12.34 14.78
N LYS A 246 -17.57 13.65 14.87
CA LYS A 246 -16.73 14.27 15.91
C LYS A 246 -15.33 13.64 15.96
N ILE A 247 -14.72 13.43 14.80
CA ILE A 247 -13.36 12.87 14.74
C ILE A 247 -12.37 13.89 15.29
N THR A 248 -11.43 13.40 16.10
CA THR A 248 -10.30 14.16 16.61
C THR A 248 -8.98 13.58 16.09
N LEU A 249 -7.99 14.45 15.88
CA LEU A 249 -6.61 14.11 15.55
C LEU A 249 -5.72 14.79 16.60
N ASP A 250 -4.88 14.02 17.29
CA ASP A 250 -3.97 14.51 18.34
C ASP A 250 -4.65 15.36 19.43
N GLY A 251 -5.92 15.04 19.73
CA GLY A 251 -6.73 15.74 20.73
C GLY A 251 -7.53 16.92 20.18
N GLU A 252 -7.26 17.37 18.96
CA GLU A 252 -7.94 18.48 18.32
C GLU A 252 -9.07 18.01 17.41
N ARG A 253 -10.15 18.79 17.35
CA ARG A 253 -11.29 18.49 16.48
C ARG A 253 -10.90 18.79 15.02
N VAL A 254 -11.12 17.81 14.15
CA VAL A 254 -10.93 18.00 12.72
C VAL A 254 -12.23 18.53 12.12
N ASP A 255 -12.18 19.63 11.40
CA ASP A 255 -13.37 20.26 10.80
C ASP A 255 -13.47 20.07 9.27
N SER A 256 -12.37 19.68 8.62
CA SER A 256 -12.35 19.43 7.17
C SER A 256 -11.45 18.26 6.81
N PHE A 257 -11.85 17.50 5.79
CA PHE A 257 -11.01 16.49 5.17
C PHE A 257 -11.41 16.32 3.71
N LYS A 258 -10.45 16.65 2.84
CA LYS A 258 -10.57 16.55 1.39
C LYS A 258 -9.37 15.79 0.85
N VAL A 259 -9.60 14.94 -0.12
CA VAL A 259 -8.57 14.16 -0.81
C VAL A 259 -8.83 14.26 -2.30
N ASP A 260 -7.76 14.43 -3.06
CA ASP A 260 -7.76 14.43 -4.51
C ASP A 260 -6.53 13.63 -4.97
N ASP A 261 -6.73 12.36 -5.31
CA ASP A 261 -5.64 11.45 -5.67
C ASP A 261 -6.19 10.25 -6.46
N TYR A 262 -5.29 9.47 -7.04
CA TYR A 262 -5.61 8.16 -7.58
C TYR A 262 -5.99 7.17 -6.47
N LEU A 263 -6.91 6.27 -6.79
CA LEU A 263 -7.33 5.18 -5.91
C LEU A 263 -6.12 4.37 -5.40
N LEU A 264 -5.16 4.11 -6.29
CA LEU A 264 -3.81 3.67 -5.95
C LEU A 264 -2.77 4.50 -6.71
N ALA A 265 -2.03 5.38 -6.03
CA ALA A 265 -0.92 6.14 -6.61
C ALA A 265 0.30 5.24 -6.90
N LEU A 266 0.26 4.49 -8.01
CA LEU A 266 1.28 3.52 -8.40
C LEU A 266 2.13 4.03 -9.57
N LYS A 267 3.45 4.11 -9.35
CA LYS A 267 4.44 4.30 -10.40
C LYS A 267 4.95 2.94 -10.89
N GLY A 268 4.70 2.62 -12.16
CA GLY A 268 5.28 1.42 -12.78
C GLY A 268 6.81 1.53 -12.84
N ILE A 269 7.50 0.46 -12.42
CA ILE A 269 8.96 0.36 -12.44
C ILE A 269 9.39 -1.03 -12.93
N GLU A 270 10.60 -1.11 -13.45
CA GLU A 270 11.28 -2.36 -13.71
C GLU A 270 12.22 -2.68 -12.55
N ILE A 271 12.29 -3.96 -12.16
CA ILE A 271 13.05 -4.39 -10.99
C ILE A 271 13.90 -5.60 -11.35
N GLY A 272 15.16 -5.62 -10.92
CA GLY A 272 16.07 -6.73 -11.10
C GLY A 272 15.93 -7.68 -9.92
N ALA A 273 15.46 -8.90 -10.17
CA ALA A 273 15.36 -9.95 -9.17
C ALA A 273 15.95 -11.25 -9.72
N GLY A 274 17.03 -11.73 -9.09
CA GLY A 274 17.67 -13.01 -9.47
C GLY A 274 18.12 -13.07 -10.94
N GLY A 275 18.67 -11.98 -11.47
CA GLY A 275 19.14 -11.89 -12.87
C GLY A 275 18.04 -11.71 -13.91
N LYS A 276 16.78 -11.53 -13.51
CA LYS A 276 15.64 -11.25 -14.40
C LYS A 276 15.03 -9.89 -14.09
N THR A 277 14.60 -9.19 -15.13
CA THR A 277 13.78 -7.98 -15.00
C THR A 277 12.32 -8.37 -14.79
N VAL A 278 11.71 -7.85 -13.73
CA VAL A 278 10.30 -8.06 -13.41
C VAL A 278 9.59 -6.71 -13.30
N LYS A 279 8.35 -6.65 -13.79
CA LYS A 279 7.49 -5.48 -13.61
C LYS A 279 7.05 -5.38 -12.15
N GLY A 280 7.23 -4.19 -11.58
CA GLY A 280 6.73 -3.85 -10.25
C GLY A 280 6.12 -2.45 -10.22
N TYR A 281 5.71 -2.06 -9.02
CA TYR A 281 5.09 -0.77 -8.76
C TYR A 281 5.68 -0.18 -7.48
N LEU A 282 6.07 1.08 -7.53
CA LEU A 282 6.32 1.88 -6.35
C LEU A 282 5.00 2.52 -5.93
N ILE A 283 4.56 2.26 -4.69
CA ILE A 283 3.41 2.95 -4.09
C ILE A 283 3.91 4.33 -3.63
N GLN A 284 3.40 5.40 -4.24
CA GLN A 284 3.92 6.76 -4.04
C GLN A 284 3.31 7.45 -2.81
N SER A 285 2.06 7.14 -2.49
CA SER A 285 1.31 7.66 -1.34
C SER A 285 0.48 6.54 -0.69
N GLU A 286 0.05 6.75 0.55
CA GLU A 286 -0.86 5.81 1.22
C GLU A 286 -2.13 5.60 0.36
N PRO A 287 -2.59 4.36 0.14
CA PRO A 287 -3.79 4.10 -0.65
C PRO A 287 -5.00 4.93 -0.19
N LEU A 288 -5.70 5.59 -1.12
CA LEU A 288 -6.76 6.57 -0.79
C LEU A 288 -7.84 6.00 0.13
N LEU A 289 -8.31 4.78 -0.16
CA LEU A 289 -9.32 4.12 0.69
C LEU A 289 -8.78 3.78 2.09
N LEU A 290 -7.48 3.50 2.24
CA LEU A 290 -6.86 3.28 3.54
C LEU A 290 -6.81 4.59 4.34
N THR A 291 -6.34 5.67 3.73
CA THR A 291 -6.32 7.00 4.37
C THR A 291 -7.70 7.41 4.84
N TYR A 292 -8.71 7.31 3.96
CA TYR A 292 -10.09 7.65 4.32
C TYR A 292 -10.66 6.75 5.43
N ALA A 293 -10.39 5.45 5.39
CA ALA A 293 -10.82 4.51 6.42
C ALA A 293 -10.21 4.81 7.79
N LYS A 294 -8.90 5.10 7.85
CA LYS A 294 -8.20 5.50 9.08
C LYS A 294 -8.81 6.78 9.67
N ARG A 295 -9.03 7.80 8.83
CA ARG A 295 -9.60 9.08 9.24
C ARG A 295 -11.02 8.95 9.78
N THR A 296 -11.84 8.08 9.16
CA THR A 296 -13.23 7.87 9.59
C THR A 296 -13.40 6.74 10.62
N LYS A 297 -12.31 6.10 11.05
CA LYS A 297 -12.30 4.93 11.96
C LYS A 297 -13.16 3.77 11.44
N GLN A 298 -13.13 3.54 10.12
CA GLN A 298 -13.87 2.50 9.40
C GLN A 298 -12.90 1.51 8.75
N LEU A 299 -11.97 1.01 9.55
CA LEU A 299 -10.95 0.06 9.14
C LEU A 299 -11.12 -1.24 9.90
N ALA A 300 -11.21 -2.36 9.20
CA ALA A 300 -11.20 -3.68 9.81
C ALA A 300 -9.82 -4.33 9.60
N THR A 301 -9.28 -4.93 10.66
CA THR A 301 -8.00 -5.65 10.60
C THR A 301 -8.20 -7.05 11.15
N VAL A 302 -7.69 -8.06 10.43
CA VAL A 302 -7.80 -9.48 10.80
C VAL A 302 -6.48 -10.18 10.57
N ASP A 303 -6.28 -11.33 11.22
CA ASP A 303 -5.11 -12.17 10.99
C ASP A 303 -5.04 -12.63 9.53
N SER A 304 -3.91 -12.43 8.86
CA SER A 304 -3.79 -12.74 7.43
C SER A 304 -3.91 -14.23 7.12
N ARG A 305 -3.70 -15.13 8.10
CA ARG A 305 -3.92 -16.58 7.96
C ARG A 305 -5.35 -16.92 7.54
N LEU A 306 -6.33 -16.08 7.86
CA LEU A 306 -7.72 -16.25 7.41
C LEU A 306 -7.88 -16.17 5.88
N LEU A 307 -6.88 -15.67 5.15
CA LEU A 307 -6.90 -15.59 3.69
C LEU A 307 -6.46 -16.89 2.99
N ASP A 308 -5.72 -17.77 3.69
CA ASP A 308 -5.29 -19.08 3.19
C ASP A 308 -6.33 -20.14 3.56
N ILE A 309 -7.47 -20.13 2.86
CA ILE A 309 -8.58 -21.05 3.15
C ILE A 309 -8.10 -22.50 2.99
N LYS A 310 -8.12 -23.27 4.08
CA LYS A 310 -7.72 -24.68 4.10
C LYS A 310 -8.92 -25.61 4.19
N GLU A 311 -8.75 -26.83 3.69
CA GLU A 311 -9.72 -27.90 3.93
C GLU A 311 -9.84 -28.18 5.44
N VAL A 312 -11.04 -28.53 5.88
CA VAL A 312 -11.34 -28.85 7.28
C VAL A 312 -11.63 -30.34 7.38
N ASP A 313 -11.02 -31.00 8.37
CA ASP A 313 -11.20 -32.43 8.60
C ASP A 313 -12.57 -32.74 9.24
N LYS A 314 -12.91 -34.03 9.37
CA LYS A 314 -14.17 -34.48 10.00
C LYS A 314 -14.29 -34.09 11.47
N LYS A 315 -13.19 -33.71 12.12
CA LYS A 315 -13.14 -33.28 13.53
C LYS A 315 -13.27 -31.76 13.67
N GLY A 316 -13.35 -31.02 12.56
CA GLY A 316 -13.49 -29.56 12.55
C GLY A 316 -12.17 -28.81 12.62
N ASN A 317 -11.02 -29.46 12.39
CA ASN A 317 -9.71 -28.82 12.40
C ASN A 317 -9.26 -28.45 10.99
N ALA A 318 -8.58 -27.31 10.86
CA ALA A 318 -7.93 -26.93 9.61
C ALA A 318 -6.78 -27.89 9.28
N THR A 319 -6.77 -28.41 8.05
CA THR A 319 -5.70 -29.26 7.52
C THR A 319 -4.54 -28.40 6.99
N THR A 320 -3.51 -29.05 6.43
CA THR A 320 -2.42 -28.38 5.71
C THR A 320 -2.73 -28.10 4.24
N VAL A 321 -3.87 -28.58 3.72
CA VAL A 321 -4.22 -28.49 2.30
C VAL A 321 -4.98 -27.18 2.03
N SER A 322 -4.32 -26.25 1.34
CA SER A 322 -4.94 -24.99 0.90
C SER A 322 -5.87 -25.20 -0.29
N ILE A 323 -7.08 -24.63 -0.21
CA ILE A 323 -8.02 -24.60 -1.31
C ILE A 323 -7.54 -23.58 -2.35
N LYS A 324 -7.34 -24.04 -3.59
CA LYS A 324 -6.83 -23.19 -4.69
C LYS A 324 -7.71 -21.95 -4.87
N SER A 325 -7.07 -20.78 -4.85
CA SER A 325 -7.74 -19.50 -5.08
C SER A 325 -7.86 -19.17 -6.58
N ASN A 326 -8.95 -18.51 -6.93
CA ASN A 326 -9.22 -17.88 -8.22
C ASN A 326 -10.02 -16.58 -7.96
N GLU A 327 -10.30 -15.78 -8.99
CA GLU A 327 -10.97 -14.48 -8.82
C GLU A 327 -12.30 -14.59 -8.07
N ALA A 328 -13.18 -15.52 -8.47
CA ALA A 328 -14.47 -15.74 -7.83
C ALA A 328 -14.34 -16.18 -6.36
N ARG A 329 -13.43 -17.10 -6.05
CA ARG A 329 -13.17 -17.57 -4.68
C ARG A 329 -12.62 -16.46 -3.79
N VAL A 330 -11.71 -15.64 -4.32
CA VAL A 330 -11.18 -14.49 -3.59
C VAL A 330 -12.28 -13.47 -3.32
N ALA A 331 -13.15 -13.20 -4.29
CA ALA A 331 -14.29 -12.31 -4.09
C ALA A 331 -15.24 -12.84 -2.98
N VAL A 332 -15.56 -14.13 -3.00
CA VAL A 332 -16.42 -14.77 -1.99
C VAL A 332 -15.82 -14.69 -0.59
N LYS A 333 -14.56 -15.12 -0.41
CA LYS A 333 -13.94 -15.12 0.93
C LYS A 333 -13.80 -13.69 1.46
N GLY A 334 -13.47 -12.75 0.59
CA GLY A 334 -13.34 -11.34 0.89
C GLY A 334 -14.64 -10.69 1.36
N TYR A 335 -15.73 -10.92 0.63
CA TYR A 335 -17.07 -10.49 1.00
C TYR A 335 -17.48 -11.04 2.37
N LEU A 336 -17.33 -12.36 2.59
CA LEU A 336 -17.67 -13.00 3.87
C LEU A 336 -16.85 -12.44 5.02
N LEU A 337 -15.53 -12.29 4.84
CA LEU A 337 -14.62 -11.78 5.86
C LEU A 337 -15.01 -10.36 6.30
N ARG A 338 -15.28 -9.44 5.36
CA ARG A 338 -15.74 -8.08 5.70
C ARG A 338 -17.10 -8.07 6.37
N ARG A 339 -18.08 -8.84 5.86
CA ARG A 339 -19.41 -8.91 6.48
C ARG A 339 -19.31 -9.37 7.94
N ILE A 340 -18.53 -10.41 8.20
CA ILE A 340 -18.31 -10.93 9.55
C ILE A 340 -17.55 -9.91 10.42
N ALA A 341 -16.53 -9.24 9.89
CA ALA A 341 -15.80 -8.21 10.63
C ALA A 341 -16.72 -7.07 11.11
N VAL A 342 -17.63 -6.60 10.26
CA VAL A 342 -18.64 -5.60 10.64
C VAL A 342 -19.58 -6.13 11.71
N MET A 343 -20.08 -7.37 11.56
CA MET A 343 -20.95 -8.00 12.58
C MET A 343 -20.25 -8.13 13.94
N LYS A 344 -18.97 -8.50 13.96
CA LYS A 344 -18.16 -8.57 15.20
C LYS A 344 -18.04 -7.20 15.84
N ASN A 345 -17.73 -6.17 15.07
CA ASN A 345 -17.64 -4.80 15.57
C ASN A 345 -18.98 -4.30 16.15
N ASP A 346 -20.09 -4.54 15.45
CA ASP A 346 -21.44 -4.18 15.89
C ASP A 346 -21.81 -4.84 17.22
N ARG A 347 -21.45 -6.12 17.38
CA ARG A 347 -21.65 -6.86 18.63
C ARG A 347 -20.78 -6.34 19.76
N THR A 348 -19.48 -6.13 19.52
CA THR A 348 -18.55 -5.59 20.53
C THR A 348 -19.01 -4.23 21.03
N ASN A 349 -19.51 -3.38 20.13
CA ASN A 349 -20.01 -2.05 20.46
C ASN A 349 -21.46 -2.03 20.95
N LYS A 350 -22.12 -3.20 21.11
CA LYS A 350 -23.52 -3.36 21.52
C LYS A 350 -24.50 -2.50 20.71
N LYS A 351 -24.20 -2.31 19.41
CA LYS A 351 -24.98 -1.49 18.47
C LYS A 351 -25.17 -2.27 17.17
N PRO A 352 -26.03 -3.32 17.17
CA PRO A 352 -26.28 -4.09 15.96
C PRO A 352 -26.94 -3.20 14.90
N LYS A 353 -26.16 -2.82 13.88
CA LYS A 353 -26.66 -2.10 12.71
C LYS A 353 -26.90 -3.07 11.56
N GLN A 354 -26.12 -4.15 11.48
CA GLN A 354 -26.29 -5.21 10.49
C GLN A 354 -26.87 -6.48 11.09
N SER A 355 -27.71 -7.17 10.31
CA SER A 355 -28.17 -8.52 10.62
C SER A 355 -26.99 -9.50 10.59
N ASN A 356 -27.02 -10.52 11.44
CA ASN A 356 -26.09 -11.65 11.40
C ASN A 356 -26.40 -12.65 10.26
N ILE A 357 -27.35 -12.32 9.38
CA ILE A 357 -27.73 -13.14 8.23
C ILE A 357 -27.02 -12.62 6.98
N ILE A 358 -26.37 -13.53 6.25
CA ILE A 358 -25.79 -13.27 4.93
C ILE A 358 -26.64 -14.02 3.90
N LEU A 359 -27.34 -13.27 3.05
CA LEU A 359 -28.12 -13.83 1.94
C LEU A 359 -27.18 -14.22 0.79
N PHE A 360 -27.42 -15.38 0.17
CA PHE A 360 -26.64 -15.79 -1.00
C PHE A 360 -26.89 -14.89 -2.20
N ASN A 361 -28.10 -14.37 -2.39
CA ASN A 361 -28.37 -13.40 -3.45
C ASN A 361 -27.47 -12.17 -3.31
N SER A 362 -27.40 -11.58 -2.12
CA SER A 362 -26.50 -10.45 -1.86
C SER A 362 -25.02 -10.82 -2.08
N LEU A 363 -24.62 -12.05 -1.75
CA LEU A 363 -23.26 -12.53 -2.07
C LEU A 363 -23.01 -12.53 -3.58
N PHE A 364 -23.95 -13.03 -4.40
CA PHE A 364 -23.80 -13.01 -5.86
C PHE A 364 -23.80 -11.58 -6.41
N ASP A 365 -24.70 -10.73 -5.94
CA ASP A 365 -24.83 -9.34 -6.37
C ASP A 365 -23.56 -8.54 -6.08
N GLU A 366 -23.02 -8.64 -4.87
CA GLU A 366 -21.83 -7.90 -4.42
C GLU A 366 -20.55 -8.45 -5.06
N THR A 367 -20.45 -9.77 -5.23
CA THR A 367 -19.27 -10.36 -5.89
C THR A 367 -19.30 -10.20 -7.42
N GLY A 368 -20.46 -9.85 -7.99
CA GLY A 368 -20.67 -9.80 -9.44
C GLY A 368 -20.61 -11.17 -10.13
N ILE A 369 -20.69 -12.27 -9.36
CA ILE A 369 -20.65 -13.63 -9.90
C ILE A 369 -22.05 -13.98 -10.43
N PRO A 370 -22.18 -14.39 -11.71
CA PRO A 370 -23.47 -14.80 -12.26
C PRO A 370 -24.08 -15.97 -11.48
N GLN A 371 -25.38 -15.88 -11.20
CA GLN A 371 -26.12 -16.96 -10.58
C GLN A 371 -26.56 -18.00 -11.64
N ASP A 372 -25.58 -18.73 -12.16
CA ASP A 372 -25.76 -19.75 -13.20
C ASP A 372 -25.57 -21.19 -12.65
N SER A 373 -25.28 -22.15 -13.53
CA SER A 373 -24.97 -23.54 -13.17
C SER A 373 -23.86 -23.71 -12.11
N ASN A 374 -22.97 -22.72 -11.95
CA ASN A 374 -21.90 -22.71 -10.95
C ASN A 374 -22.34 -22.19 -9.58
N ALA A 375 -23.57 -21.66 -9.44
CA ALA A 375 -24.06 -21.11 -8.19
C ALA A 375 -23.94 -22.11 -7.02
N ARG A 376 -24.19 -23.40 -7.27
CA ARG A 376 -24.00 -24.45 -6.25
C ARG A 376 -22.54 -24.53 -5.77
N ARG A 377 -21.57 -24.56 -6.69
CA ARG A 377 -20.14 -24.63 -6.36
C ARG A 377 -19.66 -23.40 -5.58
N ILE A 378 -20.23 -22.23 -5.87
CA ILE A 378 -19.93 -20.99 -5.13
C ILE A 378 -20.49 -21.05 -3.71
N LYS A 379 -21.72 -21.55 -3.53
CA LYS A 379 -22.30 -21.79 -2.20
C LYS A 379 -21.49 -22.81 -1.40
N ASP A 380 -21.10 -23.92 -2.04
CA ASP A 380 -20.26 -24.96 -1.43
C ASP A 380 -18.92 -24.36 -0.96
N TYR A 381 -18.30 -23.52 -1.78
CA TYR A 381 -17.08 -22.80 -1.40
C TYR A 381 -17.31 -21.80 -0.25
N ALA A 382 -18.44 -21.08 -0.23
CA ALA A 382 -18.79 -20.21 0.89
C ALA A 382 -18.89 -20.99 2.21
N PHE A 383 -19.44 -22.20 2.19
CA PHE A 383 -19.44 -23.08 3.36
C PHE A 383 -18.03 -23.50 3.77
N GLN A 384 -17.17 -23.87 2.81
CA GLN A 384 -15.75 -24.19 3.12
C GLN A 384 -15.01 -23.02 3.79
N VAL A 385 -15.26 -21.78 3.34
CA VAL A 385 -14.71 -20.58 3.98
C VAL A 385 -15.20 -20.46 5.43
N LEU A 386 -16.50 -20.64 5.67
CA LEU A 386 -17.08 -20.53 7.01
C LEU A 386 -16.63 -21.65 7.95
N ASP A 387 -16.48 -22.87 7.43
CA ASP A 387 -15.92 -24.01 8.17
C ASP A 387 -14.48 -23.71 8.59
N TYR A 388 -13.67 -23.16 7.68
CA TYR A 388 -12.30 -22.75 7.99
C TYR A 388 -12.27 -21.61 9.02
N PHE A 389 -13.14 -20.60 8.89
CA PHE A 389 -13.24 -19.51 9.88
C PHE A 389 -13.67 -20.01 11.26
N LYS A 390 -14.53 -21.04 11.32
CA LYS A 390 -14.88 -21.71 12.57
C LYS A 390 -13.67 -22.45 13.15
N ALA A 391 -12.95 -23.22 12.34
CA ALA A 391 -11.74 -23.93 12.77
C ALA A 391 -10.64 -22.98 13.29
N MET A 392 -10.56 -21.77 12.73
CA MET A 392 -9.65 -20.71 13.15
C MET A 392 -10.17 -19.88 14.34
N ASN A 393 -11.30 -20.25 14.95
CA ASN A 393 -11.98 -19.51 16.01
C ASN A 393 -12.31 -18.04 15.66
N TYR A 394 -12.43 -17.73 14.36
CA TYR A 394 -12.83 -16.40 13.91
C TYR A 394 -14.32 -16.16 14.11
N ILE A 395 -15.13 -17.22 13.97
CA ILE A 395 -16.55 -17.29 14.33
C ILE A 395 -16.79 -18.51 15.24
N LYS A 396 -17.87 -18.51 16.02
CA LYS A 396 -18.26 -19.70 16.82
C LYS A 396 -18.89 -20.78 15.97
N GLY A 397 -19.67 -20.36 14.97
CA GLY A 397 -20.33 -21.26 14.04
C GLY A 397 -21.22 -20.52 13.07
N TYR A 398 -22.01 -21.28 12.30
CA TYR A 398 -23.05 -20.75 11.44
C TYR A 398 -24.15 -21.78 11.24
N THR A 399 -25.34 -21.32 10.88
CA THR A 399 -26.47 -22.18 10.50
C THR A 399 -26.91 -21.86 9.09
N ALA A 400 -27.02 -22.87 8.24
CA ALA A 400 -27.53 -22.70 6.89
C ALA A 400 -29.07 -22.63 6.91
N ARG A 401 -29.63 -21.53 6.38
CA ARG A 401 -31.08 -21.36 6.26
C ARG A 401 -31.55 -21.94 4.93
N LYS A 402 -32.58 -22.79 4.98
CA LYS A 402 -33.25 -23.33 3.80
C LYS A 402 -34.49 -22.51 3.51
N ASN A 403 -34.68 -22.18 2.25
CA ASN A 403 -35.95 -21.73 1.71
C ASN A 403 -36.35 -22.70 0.60
N ARG A 404 -37.48 -23.41 0.80
CA ARG A 404 -37.92 -24.53 -0.05
C ARG A 404 -36.81 -25.58 -0.22
N LYS A 405 -36.37 -25.85 -1.45
CA LYS A 405 -35.40 -26.91 -1.79
C LYS A 405 -33.94 -26.43 -1.81
N SER A 406 -33.65 -25.17 -1.48
CA SER A 406 -32.29 -24.60 -1.58
C SER A 406 -31.89 -23.78 -0.35
N PHE A 407 -30.60 -23.76 -0.05
CA PHE A 407 -30.05 -22.80 0.92
C PHE A 407 -30.06 -21.40 0.32
N ASP A 408 -30.69 -20.47 1.05
CA ASP A 408 -30.86 -19.06 0.63
C ASP A 408 -30.01 -18.10 1.46
N ALA A 409 -29.60 -18.50 2.66
CA ALA A 409 -28.77 -17.69 3.53
C ALA A 409 -27.94 -18.53 4.51
N VAL A 410 -26.98 -17.86 5.16
CA VAL A 410 -26.27 -18.34 6.34
C VAL A 410 -26.46 -17.38 7.49
N ILE A 411 -26.68 -17.91 8.69
CA ILE A 411 -26.82 -17.17 9.93
C ILE A 411 -25.52 -17.35 10.71
N ILE A 412 -24.78 -16.27 10.95
CA ILE A 412 -23.48 -16.31 11.63
C ILE A 412 -23.68 -16.28 13.15
N ASP A 413 -22.95 -17.15 13.85
CA ASP A 413 -22.82 -17.16 15.31
C ASP A 413 -21.43 -16.66 15.71
N LEU A 414 -21.41 -15.60 16.53
CA LEU A 414 -20.21 -14.85 16.92
C LEU A 414 -19.80 -15.10 18.35
#